data_AF-A0A356MM85-F1
#
_entry.id   AF-A0A356MM85-F1
#
_cell.length_a   1.000
_cell.length_b   1.000
_cell.length_c   1.000
_cell.angle_alpha   90.00
_cell.angle_beta   90.00
_cell.angle_gamma   90.00
#
_symmetry.space_group_name_H-M   'P 1'
#
loop_
_entity.id
_entity.type
_entity.pdbx_description
1 polymer ?
#
loop_
_entity_poly.entity_id
_entity_poly.type
_entity_poly.pdbx_seq_one_letter_code
_entity_poly.pdbx_strand_id
1 'polypeptide(L)'
;MPLFAELLQGLADVFTLAVLLAILAGVAISQFVGALPGIGPVMVMAVAIPYTLAFDPIVGISFLLGAMKGGTIGGAIPAILFNTPGTPDTAMTTLDGYPMAQNGKAKKALRMAVFSSVTGDTFSDIVLITVSAPLALIALRMGPVEIFSLMVLAFAVIAGLSGKSIGKAISAAGLGLLLATVGLDPEDGTPRLYFGVFELFDGIPKVPLAIGVLVMAEVLHRLTQVGTADPPAVDLNASNDPADHQLTFAEYWACRYIMFRGAIIGTLIGALPGIGSTAAATLSYTTAREAAKDHSGFGKGDIRGLAAVESANSA
;
A
#
# COMPACT_ATOMS: atom_id res chain seq x y z
N MET A 1 -7.43 22.45 24.24
CA MET A 1 -7.66 21.47 25.32
C MET A 1 -8.48 20.23 24.91
N PRO A 2 -9.50 20.28 24.02
CA PRO A 2 -10.19 19.04 23.61
C PRO A 2 -9.29 18.10 22.78
N LEU A 3 -8.48 18.63 21.86
CA LEU A 3 -7.58 17.82 21.02
C LEU A 3 -6.59 16.96 21.81
N PHE A 4 -6.09 17.45 22.95
CA PHE A 4 -5.14 16.69 23.77
C PHE A 4 -5.82 15.52 24.51
N ALA A 5 -7.06 15.71 24.96
CA ALA A 5 -7.84 14.64 25.59
C ALA A 5 -8.20 13.55 24.58
N GLU A 6 -8.62 13.93 23.37
CA GLU A 6 -8.90 12.99 22.27
C GLU A 6 -7.66 12.18 21.88
N LEU A 7 -6.49 12.82 21.79
CA LEU A 7 -5.22 12.13 21.53
C LEU A 7 -4.86 11.14 22.64
N LEU A 8 -5.07 11.53 23.90
CA LEU A 8 -4.78 10.65 25.05
C LEU A 8 -5.73 9.45 25.07
N GLN A 9 -7.00 9.67 24.73
CA GLN A 9 -8.01 8.61 24.64
C GLN A 9 -7.69 7.63 23.51
N GLY A 10 -7.42 8.13 22.29
CA GLY A 10 -7.03 7.27 21.17
C GLY A 10 -5.76 6.47 21.47
N LEU A 11 -4.79 7.06 22.17
CA LEU A 11 -3.61 6.33 22.63
C LEU A 11 -3.98 5.21 23.62
N ALA A 12 -4.89 5.46 24.55
CA ALA A 12 -5.35 4.44 25.50
C ALA A 12 -6.10 3.29 24.80
N ASP A 13 -6.93 3.61 23.81
CA ASP A 13 -7.71 2.62 23.04
C ASP A 13 -6.80 1.63 22.30
N VAL A 14 -5.66 2.10 21.78
CA VAL A 14 -4.66 1.27 21.08
C VAL A 14 -4.01 0.24 22.02
N PHE A 15 -3.87 0.56 23.32
CA PHE A 15 -3.27 -0.36 24.30
C PHE A 15 -4.25 -1.42 24.82
N THR A 16 -5.50 -1.43 24.34
CA THR A 16 -6.42 -2.52 24.68
C THR A 16 -5.96 -3.84 24.05
N LEU A 17 -6.14 -4.94 24.78
CA LEU A 17 -5.67 -6.25 24.34
C LEU A 17 -6.29 -6.66 22.98
N ALA A 18 -7.57 -6.34 22.77
CA ALA A 18 -8.27 -6.65 21.52
C ALA A 18 -7.63 -5.94 20.32
N VAL A 19 -7.29 -4.65 20.47
CA VAL A 19 -6.65 -3.86 19.42
C VAL A 19 -5.22 -4.36 19.15
N LEU A 20 -4.42 -4.63 20.19
CA LEU A 20 -3.07 -5.15 20.03
C LEU A 20 -3.06 -6.51 19.31
N LEU A 21 -3.98 -7.41 19.67
CA LEU A 21 -4.10 -8.71 19.00
C LEU A 21 -4.56 -8.55 17.55
N ALA A 22 -5.47 -7.61 17.27
CA ALA A 22 -5.91 -7.30 15.92
C ALA A 22 -4.78 -6.73 15.05
N ILE A 23 -3.97 -5.81 15.57
CA ILE A 23 -2.79 -5.27 14.87
C ILE A 23 -1.80 -6.40 14.59
N LEU A 24 -1.47 -7.20 15.61
CA LEU A 24 -0.53 -8.32 15.47
C LEU A 24 -1.02 -9.33 14.44
N ALA A 25 -2.29 -9.71 14.48
CA ALA A 25 -2.89 -10.64 13.53
C ALA A 25 -2.90 -10.05 12.11
N GLY A 26 -3.29 -8.78 11.95
CA GLY A 26 -3.28 -8.10 10.66
C GLY A 26 -1.88 -8.08 10.05
N VAL A 27 -0.88 -7.64 10.83
CA VAL A 27 0.52 -7.62 10.39
C VAL A 27 1.02 -9.01 10.05
N ALA A 28 0.81 -10.00 10.91
CA ALA A 28 1.34 -11.36 10.70
C ALA A 28 0.71 -12.05 9.50
N ILE A 29 -0.62 -12.00 9.36
CA ILE A 29 -1.35 -12.60 8.24
C ILE A 29 -0.90 -11.95 6.93
N SER A 30 -0.88 -10.62 6.91
CA SER A 30 -0.57 -9.89 5.67
C SER A 30 0.90 -9.98 5.30
N GLN A 31 1.83 -10.00 6.26
CA GLN A 31 3.25 -10.24 6.01
C GLN A 31 3.47 -11.62 5.40
N PHE A 32 2.81 -12.65 5.93
CA PHE A 32 2.91 -14.01 5.40
C PHE A 32 2.37 -14.09 3.97
N VAL A 33 1.20 -13.50 3.72
CA VAL A 33 0.58 -13.49 2.39
C VAL A 33 1.37 -12.62 1.41
N GLY A 34 1.84 -11.45 1.82
CA GLY A 34 2.63 -10.55 0.98
C GLY A 34 4.01 -11.09 0.63
N ALA A 35 4.53 -12.03 1.43
CA ALA A 35 5.76 -12.75 1.08
C ALA A 35 5.55 -13.76 -0.06
N LEU A 36 4.30 -14.13 -0.39
CA LEU A 36 3.99 -15.02 -1.51
C LEU A 36 4.10 -14.24 -2.83
N PRO A 37 4.95 -14.68 -3.79
CA PRO A 37 5.14 -13.99 -5.06
C PRO A 37 3.82 -13.71 -5.79
N GLY A 38 3.59 -12.44 -6.10
CA GLY A 38 2.42 -11.95 -6.85
C GLY A 38 1.11 -11.85 -6.08
N ILE A 39 1.07 -12.12 -4.76
CA ILE A 39 -0.11 -11.81 -3.95
C ILE A 39 0.15 -10.47 -3.26
N GLY A 40 -0.59 -9.44 -3.68
CA GLY A 40 -0.42 -8.09 -3.14
C GLY A 40 -1.21 -7.82 -1.85
N PRO A 41 -0.79 -6.84 -1.03
CA PRO A 41 -1.53 -6.33 0.14
C PRO A 41 -3.00 -5.98 -0.14
N VAL A 42 -3.31 -5.51 -1.36
CA VAL A 42 -4.68 -5.18 -1.79
C VAL A 42 -5.61 -6.39 -1.71
N MET A 43 -5.10 -7.60 -2.02
CA MET A 43 -5.89 -8.82 -1.94
C MET A 43 -6.20 -9.20 -0.50
N VAL A 44 -5.23 -9.05 0.41
CA VAL A 44 -5.43 -9.28 1.85
C VAL A 44 -6.52 -8.36 2.37
N MET A 45 -6.47 -7.07 2.00
CA MET A 45 -7.50 -6.09 2.38
C MET A 45 -8.87 -6.43 1.81
N ALA A 46 -8.94 -6.83 0.53
CA ALA A 46 -10.18 -7.20 -0.12
C ALA A 46 -10.91 -8.34 0.62
N VAL A 47 -10.15 -9.34 1.07
CA VAL A 47 -10.67 -10.45 1.85
C VAL A 47 -11.00 -10.03 3.28
N ALA A 48 -10.18 -9.17 3.90
CA ALA A 48 -10.32 -8.75 5.29
C ALA A 48 -11.51 -7.81 5.55
N ILE A 49 -11.74 -6.81 4.70
CA ILE A 49 -12.76 -5.78 4.88
C ILE A 49 -14.13 -6.35 5.30
N PRO A 50 -14.70 -7.35 4.58
CA PRO A 50 -15.98 -7.97 4.95
C PRO A 50 -16.03 -8.48 6.39
N TYR A 51 -14.96 -9.13 6.86
CA TYR A 51 -14.90 -9.68 8.21
C TYR A 51 -14.76 -8.59 9.26
N THR A 52 -14.04 -7.52 8.95
CA THR A 52 -13.88 -6.39 9.89
C THR A 52 -15.16 -5.61 10.13
N LEU A 53 -16.17 -5.73 9.25
CA LEU A 53 -17.50 -5.15 9.49
C LEU A 53 -18.24 -5.81 10.66
N ALA A 54 -17.84 -7.01 11.07
CA ALA A 54 -18.39 -7.69 12.25
C ALA A 54 -17.67 -7.32 13.55
N PHE A 55 -16.56 -6.57 13.48
CA PHE A 55 -15.76 -6.19 14.65
C PHE A 55 -16.21 -4.83 15.20
N ASP A 56 -15.81 -4.55 16.45
CA ASP A 56 -15.83 -3.18 16.94
C ASP A 56 -15.00 -2.29 15.99
N PRO A 57 -15.45 -1.08 15.62
CA PRO A 57 -14.77 -0.24 14.64
C PRO A 57 -13.29 0.00 14.93
N ILE A 58 -12.90 0.18 16.20
CA ILE A 58 -11.50 0.44 16.57
C ILE A 58 -10.66 -0.81 16.28
N VAL A 59 -11.18 -1.99 16.63
CA VAL A 59 -10.52 -3.28 16.40
C VAL A 59 -10.42 -3.57 14.89
N GLY A 60 -11.50 -3.36 14.14
CA GLY A 60 -11.57 -3.57 12.70
C GLY A 60 -10.60 -2.68 11.94
N ILE A 61 -10.60 -1.38 12.21
CA ILE A 61 -9.68 -0.42 11.58
C ILE A 61 -8.23 -0.77 11.93
N SER A 62 -7.94 -1.11 13.19
CA SER A 62 -6.59 -1.47 13.63
C SER A 62 -6.08 -2.74 12.96
N PHE A 63 -6.95 -3.74 12.75
CA PHE A 63 -6.63 -4.94 11.97
C PHE A 63 -6.26 -4.57 10.53
N LEU A 64 -7.07 -3.75 9.86
CA LEU A 64 -6.84 -3.32 8.47
C LEU A 64 -5.56 -2.51 8.32
N LEU A 65 -5.26 -1.61 9.28
CA LEU A 65 -4.00 -0.86 9.31
C LEU A 65 -2.80 -1.81 9.47
N GLY A 66 -2.88 -2.77 10.40
CA GLY A 66 -1.86 -3.79 10.56
C GLY A 66 -1.67 -4.62 9.28
N ALA A 67 -2.77 -5.01 8.64
CA ALA A 67 -2.74 -5.76 7.39
C ALA A 67 -2.12 -4.95 6.24
N MET A 68 -2.40 -3.65 6.12
CA MET A 68 -1.75 -2.82 5.10
C MET A 68 -0.24 -2.76 5.32
N LYS A 69 0.19 -2.41 6.53
CA LYS A 69 1.61 -2.26 6.87
C LYS A 69 2.38 -3.57 6.74
N GLY A 70 1.83 -4.67 7.24
CA GLY A 70 2.42 -6.00 7.10
C GLY A 70 2.52 -6.44 5.64
N GLY A 71 1.54 -6.12 4.80
CA GLY A 71 1.57 -6.52 3.39
C GLY A 71 2.62 -5.73 2.58
N THR A 72 2.81 -4.44 2.86
CA THR A 72 3.85 -3.61 2.22
C THR A 72 5.25 -4.16 2.50
N ILE A 73 5.57 -4.44 3.77
CA ILE A 73 6.86 -5.02 4.17
C ILE A 73 6.97 -6.48 3.69
N GLY A 74 5.87 -7.23 3.67
CA GLY A 74 5.79 -8.58 3.11
C GLY A 74 6.22 -8.63 1.65
N GLY A 75 5.74 -7.70 0.83
CA GLY A 75 6.03 -7.62 -0.60
C GLY A 75 7.50 -7.32 -0.93
N ALA A 76 8.23 -6.68 -0.02
CA ALA A 76 9.67 -6.45 -0.19
C ALA A 76 10.48 -7.76 -0.19
N ILE A 77 10.00 -8.82 0.49
CA ILE A 77 10.68 -10.12 0.56
C ILE A 77 10.83 -10.75 -0.83
N PRO A 78 9.75 -11.03 -1.60
CA PRO A 78 9.87 -11.62 -2.92
C PRO A 78 10.50 -10.67 -3.94
N ALA A 79 10.39 -9.35 -3.75
CA ALA A 79 11.10 -8.38 -4.58
C ALA A 79 12.63 -8.48 -4.39
N ILE A 80 13.11 -8.54 -3.15
CA ILE A 80 14.55 -8.57 -2.83
C ILE A 80 15.16 -9.96 -3.11
N LEU A 81 14.47 -11.05 -2.78
CA LEU A 81 15.06 -12.39 -2.85
C LEU A 81 14.86 -13.09 -4.19
N PHE A 82 13.75 -12.80 -4.87
CA PHE A 82 13.35 -13.54 -6.07
C PHE A 82 13.18 -12.64 -7.29
N ASN A 83 13.30 -11.31 -7.18
CA ASN A 83 13.01 -10.39 -8.29
C ASN A 83 11.59 -10.57 -8.87
N THR A 84 10.65 -11.05 -8.04
CA THR A 84 9.25 -11.28 -8.41
C THR A 84 8.36 -10.37 -7.56
N PRO A 85 8.29 -9.07 -7.88
CA PRO A 85 7.53 -8.12 -7.09
C PRO A 85 6.04 -8.49 -7.11
N GLY A 86 5.39 -8.40 -5.96
CA GLY A 86 3.95 -8.66 -5.82
C GLY A 86 3.08 -7.50 -6.24
N THR A 87 3.65 -6.30 -6.28
CA THR A 87 2.96 -5.04 -6.59
C THR A 87 3.85 -4.10 -7.40
N PRO A 88 3.29 -3.12 -8.13
CA PRO A 88 4.09 -2.22 -8.94
C PRO A 88 5.03 -1.32 -8.12
N ASP A 89 4.69 -0.99 -6.88
CA ASP A 89 5.57 -0.27 -5.95
C ASP A 89 6.78 -1.10 -5.52
N THR A 90 6.58 -2.38 -5.16
CA THR A 90 7.68 -3.30 -4.81
C THR A 90 8.57 -3.65 -6.02
N ALA A 91 8.12 -3.36 -7.25
CA ALA A 91 8.98 -3.44 -8.43
C ALA A 91 10.11 -2.41 -8.41
N MET A 92 9.92 -1.24 -7.77
CA MET A 92 11.01 -0.30 -7.56
C MET A 92 12.02 -0.81 -6.53
N THR A 93 11.57 -1.61 -5.55
CA THR A 93 12.42 -2.25 -4.54
C THR A 93 13.39 -3.24 -5.17
N THR A 94 13.01 -3.90 -6.28
CA THR A 94 13.89 -4.87 -6.95
C THR A 94 15.12 -4.23 -7.57
N LEU A 95 15.06 -2.95 -7.98
CA LEU A 95 16.15 -2.26 -8.69
C LEU A 95 17.47 -2.31 -7.93
N ASP A 96 17.42 -2.10 -6.61
CA ASP A 96 18.60 -2.21 -5.75
C ASP A 96 18.52 -3.37 -4.77
N GLY A 97 17.33 -3.77 -4.34
CA GLY A 97 17.13 -4.90 -3.42
C GLY A 97 17.64 -6.22 -3.98
N TYR A 98 17.28 -6.56 -5.22
CA TYR A 98 17.67 -7.84 -5.82
C TYR A 98 19.17 -7.92 -6.13
N PRO A 99 19.81 -6.89 -6.74
CA PRO A 99 21.27 -6.90 -6.88
C PRO A 99 22.02 -6.94 -5.55
N MET A 100 21.53 -6.30 -4.47
CA MET A 100 22.11 -6.48 -3.13
C MET A 100 22.04 -7.94 -2.70
N ALA A 101 20.91 -8.60 -2.91
CA ALA A 101 20.73 -9.99 -2.56
C ALA A 101 21.68 -10.91 -3.35
N GLN A 102 21.80 -10.71 -4.67
CA GLN A 102 22.73 -11.45 -5.53
C GLN A 102 24.20 -11.27 -5.10
N ASN A 103 24.55 -10.11 -4.55
CA ASN A 103 25.88 -9.82 -4.00
C ASN A 103 26.09 -10.35 -2.55
N GLY A 104 25.24 -11.27 -2.08
CA GLY A 104 25.34 -11.86 -0.74
C GLY A 104 24.88 -10.95 0.40
N LYS A 105 24.27 -9.80 0.10
CA LYS A 105 23.79 -8.79 1.08
C LYS A 105 22.28 -8.87 1.30
N ALA A 106 21.67 -10.03 1.06
CA ALA A 106 20.21 -10.24 1.14
C ALA A 106 19.64 -9.84 2.51
N LYS A 107 20.26 -10.28 3.61
CA LYS A 107 19.80 -9.93 4.97
C LYS A 107 19.92 -8.44 5.26
N LYS A 108 20.98 -7.78 4.76
CA LYS A 108 21.15 -6.32 4.88
C LYS A 108 20.09 -5.56 4.09
N ALA A 109 19.79 -5.99 2.86
CA ALA A 109 18.72 -5.42 2.06
C ALA A 109 17.36 -5.54 2.76
N LEU A 110 16.98 -6.73 3.22
CA LEU A 110 15.72 -6.96 3.96
C LEU A 110 15.62 -6.08 5.21
N ARG A 111 16.71 -5.98 6.00
CA ARG A 111 16.74 -5.10 7.18
C ARG A 111 16.55 -3.65 6.79
N MET A 112 17.25 -3.17 5.76
CA MET A 112 17.11 -1.79 5.32
C MET A 112 15.69 -1.50 4.86
N ALA A 113 15.06 -2.41 4.12
CA ALA A 113 13.68 -2.26 3.67
C ALA A 113 12.72 -2.09 4.86
N VAL A 114 12.79 -3.00 5.84
CA VAL A 114 11.96 -2.90 7.06
C VAL A 114 12.19 -1.58 7.80
N PHE A 115 13.45 -1.19 8.07
CA PHE A 115 13.71 0.00 8.86
C PHE A 115 13.34 1.31 8.13
N SER A 116 13.57 1.37 6.82
CA SER A 116 13.19 2.55 6.02
C SER A 116 11.68 2.65 5.84
N SER A 117 10.98 1.53 5.65
CA SER A 117 9.51 1.44 5.63
C SER A 117 8.90 1.94 6.95
N VAL A 118 9.38 1.44 8.10
CA VAL A 118 8.93 1.91 9.43
C VAL A 118 9.19 3.40 9.63
N THR A 119 10.29 3.93 9.09
CA THR A 119 10.61 5.37 9.18
C THR A 119 9.66 6.22 8.36
N GLY A 120 9.35 5.77 7.14
CA GLY A 120 8.35 6.39 6.28
C GLY A 120 6.97 6.40 6.93
N ASP A 121 6.50 5.23 7.35
CA ASP A 121 5.23 5.03 8.08
C ASP A 121 5.13 5.92 9.31
N THR A 122 6.17 5.94 10.14
CA THR A 122 6.14 6.73 11.38
C THR A 122 6.03 8.22 11.06
N PHE A 123 6.72 8.68 10.02
CA PHE A 123 6.64 10.07 9.59
C PHE A 123 5.24 10.41 9.06
N SER A 124 4.68 9.59 8.17
CA SER A 124 3.35 9.82 7.60
C SER A 124 2.25 9.73 8.65
N ASP A 125 2.34 8.79 9.59
CA ASP A 125 1.43 8.68 10.73
C ASP A 125 1.46 9.94 11.60
N ILE A 126 2.65 10.49 11.90
CA ILE A 126 2.77 11.74 12.67
C ILE A 126 2.12 12.91 11.90
N VAL A 127 2.36 13.00 10.60
CA VAL A 127 1.73 14.02 9.75
C VAL A 127 0.21 13.83 9.75
N LEU A 128 -0.28 12.61 9.61
CA LEU A 128 -1.72 12.31 9.63
C LEU A 128 -2.34 12.62 10.98
N ILE A 129 -1.74 12.22 12.10
CA ILE A 129 -2.23 12.52 13.45
C ILE A 129 -2.34 14.03 13.66
N THR A 130 -1.36 14.80 13.19
CA THR A 130 -1.34 16.27 13.35
C THR A 130 -2.28 17.00 12.40
N VAL A 131 -2.49 16.50 11.18
CA VAL A 131 -3.29 17.16 10.13
C VAL A 131 -4.72 16.58 10.02
N SER A 132 -5.02 15.45 10.65
CA SER A 132 -6.33 14.78 10.57
C SER A 132 -7.49 15.67 11.03
N ALA A 133 -7.36 16.34 12.17
CA ALA A 133 -8.40 17.20 12.72
C ALA A 133 -8.79 18.37 11.78
N PRO A 134 -7.86 19.19 11.27
CA PRO A 134 -8.23 20.21 10.28
C PRO A 134 -8.75 19.62 8.99
N LEU A 135 -8.22 18.47 8.53
CA LEU A 135 -8.72 17.80 7.33
C LEU A 135 -10.18 17.34 7.50
N ALA A 136 -10.55 16.81 8.66
CA ALA A 136 -11.91 16.42 8.99
C ALA A 136 -12.87 17.62 9.00
N LEU A 137 -12.44 18.77 9.52
CA LEU A 137 -13.24 19.99 9.50
C LEU A 137 -13.50 20.50 8.08
N ILE A 138 -12.54 20.34 7.17
CA ILE A 138 -12.73 20.68 5.75
C ILE A 138 -13.71 19.67 5.13
N ALA A 139 -13.53 18.37 5.38
CA ALA A 139 -14.40 17.31 4.86
C ALA A 139 -15.87 17.51 5.29
N LEU A 140 -16.12 17.88 6.55
CA LEU A 140 -17.47 18.16 7.06
C LEU A 140 -18.16 19.36 6.38
N ARG A 141 -17.40 20.24 5.73
CA ARG A 141 -17.93 21.40 4.99
C ARG A 141 -18.10 21.12 3.50
N MET A 142 -17.64 19.98 3.01
CA MET A 142 -17.78 19.61 1.60
C MET A 142 -19.24 19.32 1.29
N GLY A 143 -19.80 20.06 0.32
CA GLY A 143 -21.11 19.80 -0.22
C GLY A 143 -21.07 18.80 -1.39
N PRO A 144 -22.21 18.57 -2.04
CA PRO A 144 -22.31 17.66 -3.19
C PRO A 144 -21.35 18.03 -4.34
N VAL A 145 -21.11 19.33 -4.57
CA VAL A 145 -20.24 19.82 -5.66
C VAL A 145 -18.78 19.52 -5.38
N GLU A 146 -18.31 19.73 -4.14
CA GLU A 146 -16.94 19.44 -3.73
C GLU A 146 -16.68 17.93 -3.77
N ILE A 147 -17.62 17.13 -3.25
CA ILE A 147 -17.54 15.65 -3.30
C ILE A 147 -17.51 15.16 -4.75
N PHE A 148 -18.38 15.69 -5.62
CA PHE A 148 -18.37 15.35 -7.04
C PHE A 148 -17.03 15.69 -7.70
N SER A 149 -16.51 16.88 -7.45
CA SER A 149 -15.22 17.33 -8.01
C SER A 149 -14.05 16.46 -7.55
N LEU A 150 -14.06 16.03 -6.27
CA LEU A 150 -13.08 15.10 -5.73
C LEU A 150 -13.20 13.70 -6.35
N MET A 151 -14.40 13.20 -6.57
CA MET A 151 -14.60 11.92 -7.26
C MET A 151 -14.10 11.99 -8.71
N VAL A 152 -14.40 13.08 -9.43
CA VAL A 152 -13.88 13.31 -10.79
C VAL A 152 -12.35 13.37 -10.78
N LEU A 153 -11.74 14.08 -9.83
CA LEU A 153 -10.29 14.12 -9.67
C LEU A 153 -9.72 12.72 -9.42
N ALA A 154 -10.31 11.95 -8.49
CA ALA A 154 -9.88 10.59 -8.19
C ALA A 154 -9.94 9.68 -9.43
N PHE A 155 -11.05 9.72 -10.19
CA PHE A 155 -11.17 8.95 -11.42
C PHE A 155 -10.20 9.40 -12.51
N ALA A 156 -9.96 10.71 -12.66
CA ALA A 156 -9.01 11.24 -13.61
C ALA A 156 -7.58 10.76 -13.29
N VAL A 157 -7.21 10.76 -12.01
CA VAL A 157 -5.91 10.26 -11.57
C VAL A 157 -5.78 8.75 -11.83
N ILE A 158 -6.77 7.95 -11.43
CA ILE A 158 -6.78 6.48 -11.68
C ILE A 158 -6.66 6.18 -13.18
N ALA A 159 -7.39 6.93 -14.01
CA ALA A 159 -7.32 6.80 -15.46
C ALA A 159 -5.93 7.17 -16.00
N GLY A 160 -5.30 8.23 -15.49
CA GLY A 160 -3.96 8.65 -15.86
C GLY A 160 -2.86 7.64 -15.51
N LEU A 161 -3.01 6.90 -14.40
CA LEU A 161 -2.03 5.91 -13.94
C LEU A 161 -2.18 4.54 -14.58
N SER A 162 -3.31 4.30 -15.25
CA SER A 162 -3.52 3.06 -16.02
C SER A 162 -2.64 2.96 -17.28
N GLY A 163 -1.70 3.90 -17.45
CA GLY A 163 -0.61 3.85 -18.41
C GLY A 163 -1.10 3.70 -19.84
N LYS A 164 -0.77 2.57 -20.49
CA LYS A 164 -1.05 2.34 -21.91
C LYS A 164 -2.52 2.04 -22.22
N SER A 165 -3.41 1.95 -21.23
CA SER A 165 -4.81 1.52 -21.44
C SER A 165 -5.82 2.39 -20.69
N ILE A 166 -5.72 3.72 -20.83
CA ILE A 166 -6.68 4.69 -20.29
C ILE A 166 -8.13 4.31 -20.62
N GLY A 167 -8.39 3.85 -21.86
CA GLY A 167 -9.72 3.40 -22.27
C GLY A 167 -10.29 2.27 -21.41
N LYS A 168 -9.46 1.31 -20.97
CA LYS A 168 -9.89 0.22 -20.08
C LYS A 168 -10.22 0.77 -18.69
N ALA A 169 -9.44 1.73 -18.19
CA ALA A 169 -9.65 2.34 -16.89
C ALA A 169 -10.95 3.14 -16.83
N ILE A 170 -11.19 3.99 -17.84
CA ILE A 170 -12.44 4.75 -17.97
C ILE A 170 -13.63 3.80 -18.13
N SER A 171 -13.49 2.73 -18.92
CA SER A 171 -14.56 1.74 -19.09
C SER A 171 -14.86 1.00 -17.78
N ALA A 172 -13.83 0.61 -17.02
CA ALA A 172 -13.99 -0.04 -15.72
C ALA A 172 -14.62 0.90 -14.68
N ALA A 173 -14.21 2.17 -14.65
CA ALA A 173 -14.81 3.19 -13.78
C ALA A 173 -16.28 3.43 -14.15
N GLY A 174 -16.59 3.55 -15.44
CA GLY A 174 -17.97 3.69 -15.92
C GLY A 174 -18.84 2.48 -15.61
N LEU A 175 -18.30 1.26 -15.74
CA LEU A 175 -19.00 0.03 -15.37
C LEU A 175 -19.23 -0.03 -13.86
N GLY A 176 -18.24 0.32 -13.04
CA GLY A 176 -18.39 0.42 -11.58
C GLY A 176 -19.46 1.43 -11.17
N LEU A 177 -19.50 2.60 -11.81
CA LEU A 177 -20.52 3.62 -11.57
C LEU A 177 -21.92 3.11 -11.97
N LEU A 178 -22.04 2.44 -13.12
CA LEU A 178 -23.31 1.84 -13.56
C LEU A 178 -23.80 0.79 -12.57
N LEU A 179 -22.93 -0.12 -12.11
CA LEU A 179 -23.28 -1.11 -11.10
C LEU A 179 -23.68 -0.46 -9.76
N ALA A 180 -23.04 0.65 -9.38
CA ALA A 180 -23.38 1.39 -8.17
C ALA A 180 -24.77 2.08 -8.23
N THR A 181 -25.31 2.32 -9.43
CA THR A 181 -26.66 2.88 -9.61
C THR A 181 -27.78 1.84 -9.58
N VAL A 182 -27.46 0.55 -9.50
CA VAL A 182 -28.47 -0.52 -9.39
C VAL A 182 -29.01 -0.57 -7.96
N GLY A 183 -30.34 -0.53 -7.82
CA GLY A 183 -31.05 -0.62 -6.54
C GLY A 183 -31.88 0.61 -6.21
N LEU A 184 -32.19 0.79 -4.94
CA LEU A 184 -32.93 1.95 -4.46
C LEU A 184 -32.09 3.23 -4.48
N ASP A 185 -32.70 4.30 -4.97
CA ASP A 185 -32.19 5.65 -4.81
C ASP A 185 -32.14 6.05 -3.31
N PRO A 186 -30.97 6.45 -2.78
CA PRO A 186 -30.86 6.88 -1.39
C PRO A 186 -31.69 8.12 -1.03
N GLU A 187 -31.96 9.02 -2.00
CA GLU A 187 -32.76 10.23 -1.75
C GLU A 187 -34.26 9.96 -1.95
N ASP A 188 -34.65 9.49 -3.14
CA ASP A 188 -36.08 9.37 -3.48
C ASP A 188 -36.69 7.99 -3.17
N GLY A 189 -35.89 6.98 -2.81
CA GLY A 189 -36.35 5.61 -2.58
C GLY A 189 -36.91 4.92 -3.84
N THR A 190 -36.60 5.45 -5.03
CA THR A 190 -37.08 4.90 -6.30
C THR A 190 -36.18 3.77 -6.79
N PRO A 191 -36.73 2.64 -7.28
CA PRO A 191 -35.91 1.55 -7.79
C PRO A 191 -35.30 1.90 -9.15
N ARG A 192 -33.98 1.75 -9.27
CA ARG A 192 -33.20 2.02 -10.48
C ARG A 192 -32.54 0.73 -10.97
N LEU A 193 -32.67 0.44 -12.26
CA LEU A 193 -31.96 -0.65 -12.94
C LEU A 193 -32.11 -2.05 -12.29
N TYR A 194 -33.22 -2.35 -11.61
CA TYR A 194 -33.48 -3.69 -11.05
C TYR A 194 -34.04 -4.69 -12.08
N PHE A 195 -34.46 -4.21 -13.26
CA PHE A 195 -34.92 -5.02 -14.41
C PHE A 195 -36.00 -6.08 -14.12
N GLY A 196 -36.82 -5.87 -13.08
CA GLY A 196 -37.84 -6.85 -12.67
C GLY A 196 -37.31 -8.01 -11.81
N VAL A 197 -36.02 -8.02 -11.49
CA VAL A 197 -35.37 -9.01 -10.61
C VAL A 197 -35.40 -8.46 -9.18
N PHE A 198 -36.16 -9.12 -8.29
CA PHE A 198 -36.39 -8.62 -6.93
C PHE A 198 -35.10 -8.62 -6.09
N GLU A 199 -34.16 -9.52 -6.36
CA GLU A 199 -32.86 -9.59 -5.71
C GLU A 199 -31.98 -8.37 -5.98
N LEU A 200 -32.26 -7.59 -7.04
CA LEU A 200 -31.58 -6.34 -7.35
C LEU A 200 -32.29 -5.11 -6.80
N PHE A 201 -33.44 -5.29 -6.12
CA PHE A 201 -34.24 -4.18 -5.59
C PHE A 201 -33.44 -3.36 -4.58
N ASP A 202 -32.76 -4.03 -3.64
CA ASP A 202 -31.86 -3.39 -2.66
C ASP A 202 -30.47 -3.08 -3.24
N GLY A 203 -30.27 -3.31 -4.54
CA GLY A 203 -29.02 -3.14 -5.25
C GLY A 203 -28.10 -4.33 -5.18
N ILE A 204 -26.91 -4.20 -5.78
CA ILE A 204 -25.92 -5.28 -5.81
C ILE A 204 -25.18 -5.34 -4.47
N PRO A 205 -25.07 -6.52 -3.83
CA PRO A 205 -24.27 -6.69 -2.63
C PRO A 205 -22.80 -6.27 -2.88
N LYS A 206 -22.42 -5.10 -2.37
CA LYS A 206 -21.12 -4.47 -2.62
C LYS A 206 -19.95 -5.33 -2.14
N VAL A 207 -20.14 -6.02 -1.02
CA VAL A 207 -19.15 -6.90 -0.39
C VAL A 207 -18.83 -8.11 -1.29
N PRO A 208 -19.79 -8.99 -1.67
CA PRO A 208 -19.55 -10.04 -2.65
C PRO A 208 -19.03 -9.54 -4.00
N LEU A 209 -19.53 -8.40 -4.49
CA LEU A 209 -19.07 -7.82 -5.75
C LEU A 209 -17.58 -7.48 -5.71
N ALA A 210 -17.13 -6.81 -4.65
CA ALA A 210 -15.73 -6.44 -4.47
C ALA A 210 -14.83 -7.70 -4.40
N ILE A 211 -15.22 -8.70 -3.62
CA ILE A 211 -14.49 -9.99 -3.52
C ILE A 211 -14.44 -10.67 -4.89
N GLY A 212 -15.59 -10.79 -5.56
CA GLY A 212 -15.71 -11.44 -6.86
C GLY A 212 -14.81 -10.79 -7.90
N VAL A 213 -14.86 -9.46 -8.05
CA VAL A 213 -14.05 -8.74 -9.03
C VAL A 213 -12.56 -8.84 -8.70
N LEU A 214 -12.17 -8.64 -7.43
CA LEU A 214 -10.75 -8.62 -7.04
C LEU A 214 -10.12 -10.02 -7.06
N VAL A 215 -10.79 -11.03 -6.50
CA VAL A 215 -10.27 -12.40 -6.44
C VAL A 215 -10.34 -13.07 -7.81
N MET A 216 -11.43 -12.90 -8.57
CA MET A 216 -11.56 -13.53 -9.89
C MET A 216 -10.56 -12.95 -10.89
N ALA A 217 -10.35 -11.62 -10.89
CA ALA A 217 -9.35 -11.00 -11.75
C ALA A 217 -7.94 -11.58 -11.49
N GLU A 218 -7.59 -11.77 -10.21
CA GLU A 218 -6.32 -12.35 -9.82
C GLU A 218 -6.21 -13.82 -10.22
N VAL A 219 -7.23 -14.64 -9.96
CA VAL A 219 -7.25 -16.05 -10.37
C VAL A 219 -7.04 -16.18 -11.88
N LEU A 220 -7.75 -15.38 -12.69
CA LEU A 220 -7.57 -15.36 -14.14
C LEU A 220 -6.15 -14.92 -14.52
N HIS A 221 -5.60 -13.89 -13.86
CA HIS A 221 -4.25 -13.41 -14.12
C HIS A 221 -3.20 -14.49 -13.81
N ARG A 222 -3.34 -15.19 -12.68
CA ARG A 222 -2.45 -16.28 -12.30
C ARG A 222 -2.50 -17.44 -13.24
N LEU A 223 -3.69 -17.82 -13.72
CA LEU A 223 -3.82 -18.85 -14.76
C LEU A 223 -3.03 -18.51 -16.02
N THR A 224 -2.85 -17.22 -16.36
CA THR A 224 -2.01 -16.81 -17.50
C THR A 224 -0.49 -16.83 -17.23
N GLN A 225 -0.07 -16.89 -15.96
CA GLN A 225 1.33 -16.90 -15.55
C GLN A 225 1.86 -18.31 -15.20
N VAL A 226 1.01 -19.33 -15.21
CA VAL A 226 1.43 -20.72 -14.97
C VAL A 226 2.41 -21.15 -16.07
N GLY A 227 3.70 -21.28 -15.73
CA GLY A 227 4.74 -21.77 -16.63
C GLY A 227 5.97 -20.86 -16.81
N THR A 228 6.00 -19.66 -16.23
CA THR A 228 7.24 -18.87 -16.17
C THR A 228 8.15 -19.47 -15.08
N ALA A 229 9.34 -19.92 -15.47
CA ALA A 229 10.31 -20.51 -14.55
C ALA A 229 10.60 -19.57 -13.37
N ASP A 230 10.53 -20.09 -12.15
CA ASP A 230 10.94 -19.36 -10.96
C ASP A 230 12.40 -18.91 -11.15
N PRO A 231 12.70 -17.62 -10.98
CA PRO A 231 14.08 -17.16 -10.99
C PRO A 231 14.88 -17.90 -9.92
N PRO A 232 16.17 -18.20 -10.17
CA PRO A 232 16.99 -18.96 -9.23
C PRO A 232 16.99 -18.29 -7.85
N ALA A 233 16.67 -19.08 -6.82
CA ALA A 233 16.64 -18.61 -5.45
C ALA A 233 18.00 -18.03 -5.04
N VAL A 234 17.99 -16.81 -4.48
CA VAL A 234 19.20 -16.21 -3.93
C VAL A 234 19.62 -16.95 -2.66
N ASP A 235 20.89 -17.36 -2.59
CA ASP A 235 21.45 -17.97 -1.38
C ASP A 235 21.67 -16.90 -0.29
N LEU A 236 20.91 -17.05 0.80
CA LEU A 236 20.93 -16.15 1.97
C LEU A 236 22.26 -16.18 2.74
N ASN A 237 23.16 -17.13 2.43
CA ASN A 237 24.48 -17.28 3.04
C ASN A 237 25.62 -17.22 1.99
N ALA A 238 25.37 -16.58 0.83
CA ALA A 238 26.36 -16.47 -0.24
C ALA A 238 27.63 -15.68 0.17
N SER A 239 27.54 -14.80 1.18
CA SER A 239 28.71 -14.16 1.80
C SER A 239 29.04 -14.87 3.12
N ASN A 240 30.33 -14.93 3.47
CA ASN A 240 30.78 -15.35 4.80
C ASN A 240 31.13 -14.14 5.70
N ASP A 241 31.01 -12.91 5.18
CA ASP A 241 31.30 -11.70 5.95
C ASP A 241 30.10 -11.33 6.86
N PRO A 242 30.28 -11.26 8.19
CA PRO A 242 29.24 -10.78 9.10
C PRO A 242 28.72 -9.38 8.76
N ALA A 243 29.56 -8.51 8.18
CA ALA A 243 29.19 -7.15 7.80
C ALA A 243 28.18 -7.10 6.65
N ASP A 244 28.14 -8.11 5.78
CA ASP A 244 27.17 -8.18 4.68
C ASP A 244 25.78 -8.63 5.14
N HIS A 245 25.69 -9.22 6.32
CA HIS A 245 24.43 -9.70 6.91
C HIS A 245 23.82 -8.72 7.91
N GLN A 246 24.60 -7.76 8.38
CA GLN A 246 24.16 -6.79 9.38
C GLN A 246 24.08 -5.39 8.80
N LEU A 247 22.91 -4.78 8.92
CA LEU A 247 22.76 -3.35 8.74
C LEU A 247 23.31 -2.64 9.98
N THR A 248 24.37 -1.86 9.81
CA THR A 248 24.91 -1.04 10.90
C THR A 248 24.05 0.21 11.10
N PHE A 249 24.00 0.71 12.34
CA PHE A 249 23.32 1.97 12.63
C PHE A 249 23.91 3.15 11.82
N ALA A 250 25.22 3.12 11.54
CA ALA A 250 25.89 4.12 10.73
C ALA A 250 25.40 4.12 9.27
N GLU A 251 25.26 2.95 8.63
CA GLU A 251 24.73 2.83 7.27
C GLU A 251 23.28 3.32 7.18
N TYR A 252 22.46 2.92 8.16
CA TYR A 252 21.08 3.38 8.27
C TYR A 252 21.00 4.91 8.45
N TRP A 253 21.76 5.46 9.40
CA TRP A 253 21.77 6.89 9.70
C TRP A 253 22.34 7.74 8.56
N ALA A 254 23.29 7.19 7.77
CA ALA A 254 23.79 7.85 6.57
C ALA A 254 22.66 8.09 5.54
N CYS A 255 21.63 7.25 5.52
CA CYS A 255 20.49 7.36 4.63
C CYS A 255 19.38 8.27 5.17
N ARG A 256 19.49 8.86 6.38
CA ARG A 256 18.38 9.60 7.02
C ARG A 256 17.81 10.75 6.19
N TYR A 257 18.65 11.46 5.43
CA TYR A 257 18.17 12.54 4.56
C TYR A 257 17.40 12.01 3.36
N ILE A 258 17.79 10.83 2.86
CA ILE A 258 17.11 10.15 1.75
C ILE A 258 15.76 9.64 2.25
N MET A 259 15.74 8.96 3.39
CA MET A 259 14.50 8.47 4.01
C MET A 259 13.55 9.61 4.36
N PHE A 260 14.05 10.73 4.90
CA PHE A 260 13.21 11.88 5.21
C PHE A 260 12.60 12.52 3.95
N ARG A 261 13.38 12.65 2.87
CA ARG A 261 12.85 13.13 1.58
C ARG A 261 11.83 12.16 1.01
N GLY A 262 12.13 10.86 1.05
CA GLY A 262 11.22 9.82 0.60
C GLY A 262 9.92 9.83 1.39
N ALA A 263 9.97 9.99 2.71
CA ALA A 263 8.81 10.10 3.56
C ALA A 263 7.95 11.33 3.22
N ILE A 264 8.56 12.50 2.98
CA ILE A 264 7.83 13.68 2.50
C ILE A 264 7.15 13.42 1.15
N ILE A 265 7.88 12.82 0.21
CA ILE A 265 7.37 12.50 -1.13
C ILE A 265 6.20 11.51 -1.01
N GLY A 266 6.37 10.45 -0.22
CA GLY A 266 5.35 9.44 0.07
C GLY A 266 4.10 10.07 0.67
N THR A 267 4.23 10.80 1.77
CA THR A 267 3.07 11.44 2.43
C THR A 267 2.34 12.44 1.52
N LEU A 268 3.06 13.23 0.72
CA LEU A 268 2.42 14.19 -0.20
C LEU A 268 1.72 13.49 -1.37
N ILE A 269 2.34 12.45 -1.94
CA ILE A 269 1.76 11.70 -3.05
C ILE A 269 0.63 10.78 -2.58
N GLY A 270 0.80 10.14 -1.43
CA GLY A 270 -0.19 9.28 -0.78
C GLY A 270 -1.43 10.03 -0.34
N ALA A 271 -1.30 11.32 0.00
CA ALA A 271 -2.44 12.20 0.25
C ALA A 271 -3.29 12.46 -1.02
N LEU A 272 -2.73 12.25 -2.21
CA LEU A 272 -3.44 12.45 -3.47
C LEU A 272 -4.19 11.17 -3.89
N PRO A 273 -5.51 11.25 -4.12
CA PRO A 273 -6.32 10.09 -4.42
C PRO A 273 -5.89 9.47 -5.75
N GLY A 274 -5.68 8.16 -5.74
CA GLY A 274 -5.39 7.39 -6.94
C GLY A 274 -3.94 7.42 -7.41
N ILE A 275 -3.06 8.33 -6.91
CA ILE A 275 -1.66 8.42 -7.37
C ILE A 275 -0.85 7.18 -6.96
N GLY A 276 -1.16 6.65 -5.78
CA GLY A 276 -0.65 5.38 -5.31
C GLY A 276 0.84 5.42 -4.94
N SER A 277 1.27 4.36 -4.27
CA SER A 277 2.61 4.27 -3.71
C SER A 277 3.70 4.01 -4.77
N THR A 278 3.34 3.51 -5.95
CA THR A 278 4.28 3.31 -7.07
C THR A 278 4.87 4.60 -7.59
N ALA A 279 4.05 5.64 -7.75
CA ALA A 279 4.52 6.95 -8.18
C ALA A 279 5.41 7.60 -7.10
N ALA A 280 5.05 7.45 -5.83
CA ALA A 280 5.86 7.89 -4.70
C ALA A 280 7.24 7.20 -4.66
N ALA A 281 7.25 5.87 -4.74
CA ALA A 281 8.47 5.07 -4.81
C ALA A 281 9.35 5.47 -6.01
N THR A 282 8.74 5.66 -7.18
CA THR A 282 9.45 6.05 -8.41
C THR A 282 10.07 7.44 -8.27
N LEU A 283 9.28 8.43 -7.85
CA LEU A 283 9.76 9.80 -7.70
C LEU A 283 10.83 9.90 -6.60
N SER A 284 10.65 9.20 -5.49
CA SER A 284 11.64 9.14 -4.42
C SER A 284 12.95 8.55 -4.91
N TYR A 285 12.90 7.44 -5.66
CA TYR A 285 14.08 6.81 -6.25
C TYR A 285 14.82 7.75 -7.21
N THR A 286 14.10 8.38 -8.15
CA THR A 286 14.72 9.30 -9.12
C THR A 286 15.31 10.52 -8.43
N THR A 287 14.62 11.08 -7.45
CA THR A 287 15.08 12.24 -6.66
C THR A 287 16.30 11.88 -5.82
N ALA A 288 16.31 10.70 -5.19
CA ALA A 288 17.44 10.21 -4.41
C ALA A 288 18.67 9.96 -5.30
N ARG A 289 18.44 9.38 -6.49
CA ARG A 289 19.49 9.21 -7.50
C ARG A 289 20.03 10.57 -7.87
N GLU A 290 19.24 11.49 -8.41
CA GLU A 290 19.69 12.81 -8.89
C GLU A 290 20.35 13.67 -7.81
N ALA A 291 19.91 13.57 -6.55
CA ALA A 291 20.51 14.31 -5.45
C ALA A 291 21.82 13.69 -4.92
N ALA A 292 22.14 12.45 -5.28
CA ALA A 292 23.37 11.80 -4.85
C ALA A 292 24.58 12.39 -5.57
N LYS A 293 25.71 12.53 -4.86
CA LYS A 293 26.98 12.95 -5.50
C LYS A 293 27.53 11.92 -6.47
N ASP A 294 27.22 10.64 -6.23
CA ASP A 294 27.61 9.51 -7.05
C ASP A 294 26.37 8.64 -7.32
N HIS A 295 26.02 8.52 -8.61
CA HIS A 295 24.87 7.77 -9.10
C HIS A 295 25.22 6.34 -9.53
N SER A 296 26.51 5.98 -9.60
CA SER A 296 26.99 4.78 -10.29
C SER A 296 26.54 3.46 -9.65
N GLY A 297 26.18 3.49 -8.37
CA GLY A 297 25.66 2.35 -7.59
C GLY A 297 24.17 2.08 -7.73
N PHE A 298 23.35 3.09 -8.08
CA PHE A 298 21.89 2.92 -8.18
C PHE A 298 21.54 1.94 -9.31
N GLY A 299 20.67 0.98 -9.01
CA GLY A 299 20.29 -0.11 -9.91
C GLY A 299 21.29 -1.28 -9.91
N LYS A 300 22.32 -1.23 -9.07
CA LYS A 300 23.37 -2.26 -8.94
C LYS A 300 23.53 -2.75 -7.50
N GLY A 301 22.61 -2.38 -6.61
CA GLY A 301 22.60 -2.82 -5.24
C GLY A 301 23.03 -1.76 -4.25
N ASP A 302 22.59 -0.52 -4.47
CA ASP A 302 22.84 0.60 -3.57
C ASP A 302 21.77 0.68 -2.48
N ILE A 303 22.23 0.61 -1.23
CA ILE A 303 21.37 0.72 -0.05
C ILE A 303 20.56 2.02 -0.02
N ARG A 304 21.07 3.10 -0.63
CA ARG A 304 20.39 4.39 -0.73
C ARG A 304 19.15 4.33 -1.61
N GLY A 305 19.19 3.54 -2.68
CA GLY A 305 18.05 3.33 -3.57
C GLY A 305 16.92 2.61 -2.84
N LEU A 306 17.28 1.56 -2.09
CA LEU A 306 16.32 0.81 -1.28
C LEU A 306 15.71 1.68 -0.18
N ALA A 307 16.53 2.48 0.52
CA ALA A 307 16.08 3.43 1.53
C ALA A 307 15.07 4.44 1.00
N ALA A 308 15.29 4.95 -0.22
CA ALA A 308 14.43 5.94 -0.86
C ALA A 308 13.06 5.36 -1.24
N VAL A 309 13.06 4.17 -1.84
CA VAL A 309 11.84 3.50 -2.32
C VAL A 309 10.97 3.11 -1.14
N GLU A 310 11.53 2.39 -0.17
CA GLU A 310 10.76 1.81 0.92
C GLU A 310 10.22 2.88 1.89
N SER A 311 10.99 3.96 2.15
CA SER A 311 10.47 5.07 2.97
C SER A 311 9.35 5.86 2.29
N ALA A 312 9.28 5.86 0.96
CA ALA A 312 8.25 6.58 0.21
C ALA A 312 7.03 5.71 -0.15
N ASN A 313 7.24 4.41 -0.32
CA ASN A 313 6.16 3.45 -0.57
C ASN A 313 5.25 3.30 0.66
N SER A 314 5.85 3.33 1.84
CA SER A 314 5.13 3.16 3.10
C SER A 314 4.53 4.46 3.65
N ALA A 315 5.18 5.61 3.40
CA ALA A 315 4.71 6.93 3.82
C ALA A 315 3.53 7.47 3.00
#